data_AF-A0A443PW22-F1
#
_entry.id   AF-A0A443PW22-F1
#
_cell.length_a   1.000
_cell.length_b   1.000
_cell.length_c   1.000
_cell.angle_alpha   90.00
_cell.angle_beta   90.00
_cell.angle_gamma   90.00
#
_symmetry.space_group_name_H-M   'P 1'
#
loop_
_entity.id
_entity.type
_entity.pdbx_description
1 polymer ?
#
loop_
_entity_poly.entity_id
_entity_poly.type
_entity_poly.pdbx_seq_one_letter_code
_entity_poly.pdbx_strand_id
1 'polypeptide(L)'
;MEKSEVKLIRFDGKNYPAWAFQFQLYLEAKELWGFVSGSDPKLTEDDKKISTWNTKDAKIKTWILGAVEPHLILNLKPYTTSKEMWGYLQTVYHQDNSARQFQLECEIAEYSQGTLTIQDYYSGFRNLWSEYDGIKYASVPNHILKTIQELQASSHRDQFLMKLRPEYETVTSSLLSRSPLPSLDVCLNELLREEQRIRTKAHLEQKHTENYPVAYSAKGNTQSLQISQSSPTPQTRDMSKVQCYSCKKYGHLATQCNQKFCNYCKKKGHIITECRRRPQTRSPNAYAAQVDYFPADAASTSVPSQPGSSSPALTPELVQQMIVNAFSALGITGPDVREGDREGA
;
A
#
# COMPACT_ATOMS: atom_id res chain seq x y z
N MET A 1 37.36 2.04 -20.55
CA MET A 1 36.10 1.37 -20.19
C MET A 1 35.95 1.50 -18.69
N GLU A 2 35.05 2.39 -18.28
CA GLU A 2 34.69 2.60 -16.88
C GLU A 2 34.16 1.28 -16.34
N LYS A 3 34.85 0.67 -15.37
CA LYS A 3 34.32 -0.50 -14.65
C LYS A 3 33.13 0.02 -13.87
N SER A 4 31.92 -0.16 -14.40
CA SER A 4 30.69 0.04 -13.64
C SER A 4 30.75 -0.88 -12.43
N GLU A 5 31.07 -0.32 -11.25
CA GLU A 5 30.97 -1.05 -10.00
C GLU A 5 29.50 -1.39 -9.79
N VAL A 6 29.20 -2.68 -9.81
CA VAL A 6 27.86 -3.17 -9.49
C VAL A 6 27.59 -2.81 -8.03
N LYS A 7 26.64 -1.90 -7.81
CA LYS A 7 26.21 -1.54 -6.47
C LYS A 7 25.41 -2.70 -5.88
N LEU A 8 26.04 -3.44 -4.98
CA LEU A 8 25.39 -4.49 -4.22
C LEU A 8 24.40 -3.88 -3.23
N ILE A 9 23.27 -4.56 -3.05
CA ILE A 9 22.35 -4.34 -1.93
C ILE A 9 23.17 -4.52 -0.66
N ARG A 10 22.90 -3.67 0.33
CA ARG A 10 23.53 -3.77 1.65
C ARG A 10 22.70 -4.70 2.52
N PHE A 11 23.35 -5.70 3.13
CA PHE A 11 22.70 -6.63 4.03
C PHE A 11 22.42 -5.96 5.38
N ASP A 12 21.14 -5.88 5.76
CA ASP A 12 20.66 -5.18 6.96
C ASP A 12 20.20 -6.10 8.10
N GLY A 13 20.38 -7.42 7.93
CA GLY A 13 19.91 -8.44 8.88
C GLY A 13 18.53 -9.01 8.55
N LYS A 14 17.77 -8.39 7.65
CA LYS A 14 16.40 -8.80 7.27
C LYS A 14 16.30 -9.22 5.82
N ASN A 15 17.11 -8.64 4.94
CA ASN A 15 17.06 -8.86 3.50
C ASN A 15 18.03 -9.96 3.01
N TYR A 16 18.33 -10.97 3.85
CA TYR A 16 19.35 -11.99 3.54
C TYR A 16 19.13 -12.70 2.19
N PRO A 17 17.91 -13.20 1.84
CA PRO A 17 17.73 -13.93 0.58
C PRO A 17 18.07 -13.08 -0.66
N ALA A 18 17.59 -11.83 -0.70
CA ALA A 18 17.85 -10.90 -1.80
C ALA A 18 19.33 -10.51 -1.89
N TRP A 19 19.96 -10.23 -0.73
CA TRP A 19 21.39 -9.93 -0.65
C TRP A 19 22.23 -11.12 -1.12
N ALA A 20 21.96 -12.32 -0.60
CA ALA A 20 22.70 -13.53 -0.89
C ALA A 20 22.64 -13.87 -2.39
N PHE A 21 21.46 -13.78 -2.99
CA PHE A 21 21.28 -13.97 -4.43
C PHE A 21 22.13 -13.00 -5.26
N GLN A 22 22.08 -11.70 -4.96
CA GLN A 22 22.85 -10.72 -5.73
C GLN A 22 24.36 -10.88 -5.50
N PHE A 23 24.79 -11.16 -4.26
CA PHE A 23 26.18 -11.33 -3.92
C PHE A 23 26.78 -12.60 -4.57
N GLN A 24 26.02 -13.69 -4.60
CA GLN A 24 26.39 -14.91 -5.30
C GLN A 24 26.60 -14.63 -6.79
N LEU A 25 25.63 -14.02 -7.49
CA LEU A 25 25.75 -13.66 -8.90
C LEU A 25 26.96 -12.77 -9.18
N TYR A 26 27.24 -11.82 -8.28
CA TYR A 26 28.41 -10.95 -8.38
C TYR A 26 29.74 -11.72 -8.32
N LEU A 27 29.82 -12.75 -7.46
CA LEU A 27 31.00 -13.61 -7.37
C LEU A 27 31.10 -14.60 -8.54
N GLU A 28 29.98 -15.14 -9.01
CA GLU A 28 29.92 -16.02 -10.19
C GLU A 28 30.40 -15.28 -11.44
N ALA A 29 29.95 -14.04 -11.65
CA ALA A 29 30.41 -13.18 -12.75
C ALA A 29 31.92 -12.85 -12.68
N LYS A 30 32.55 -13.07 -11.52
CA LYS A 30 34.00 -12.90 -11.31
C LYS A 30 34.77 -14.20 -11.22
N GLU A 31 34.10 -15.36 -11.38
CA GLU A 31 34.69 -16.69 -11.24
C GLU A 31 35.33 -16.90 -9.85
N LEU A 32 34.71 -16.34 -8.81
CA LEU A 32 35.20 -16.38 -7.42
C LEU A 32 34.24 -17.10 -6.47
N TRP A 33 33.09 -17.56 -6.95
CA TRP A 33 32.10 -18.27 -6.12
C TRP A 33 32.67 -19.54 -5.48
N GLY A 34 33.58 -20.25 -6.15
CA GLY A 34 34.19 -21.48 -5.64
C GLY A 34 34.90 -21.33 -4.28
N PHE A 35 35.40 -20.15 -3.96
CA PHE A 35 36.03 -19.83 -2.68
C PHE A 35 35.00 -19.75 -1.53
N VAL A 36 33.76 -19.39 -1.84
CA VAL A 36 32.66 -19.26 -0.88
C VAL A 36 31.89 -20.58 -0.76
N SER A 37 31.57 -21.23 -1.89
CA SER A 37 30.93 -22.56 -1.89
C SER A 37 31.84 -23.65 -1.32
N GLY A 38 33.16 -23.43 -1.35
CA GLY A 38 34.16 -24.40 -0.95
C GLY A 38 34.59 -25.37 -2.05
N SER A 39 34.18 -25.14 -3.30
CA SER A 39 34.65 -25.86 -4.49
C SER A 39 36.13 -25.59 -4.80
N ASP A 40 36.66 -24.43 -4.39
CA ASP A 40 38.07 -24.05 -4.51
C ASP A 40 38.73 -23.98 -3.11
N PRO A 41 38.98 -25.14 -2.46
CA PRO A 41 39.59 -25.16 -1.15
C PRO A 41 41.02 -24.62 -1.18
N LYS A 42 41.48 -24.14 -0.03
CA LYS A 42 42.86 -23.66 0.12
C LYS A 42 43.84 -24.79 -0.15
N LEU A 43 44.77 -24.54 -1.07
CA LEU A 43 45.84 -25.48 -1.45
C LEU A 43 46.92 -25.52 -0.35
N THR A 44 47.61 -26.66 -0.21
CA THR A 44 48.57 -26.92 0.89
C THR A 44 50.03 -27.06 0.46
N GLU A 45 50.33 -27.17 -0.84
CA GLU A 45 51.65 -27.64 -1.30
C GLU A 45 52.51 -26.59 -2.04
N ASP A 46 51.93 -25.46 -2.48
CA ASP A 46 52.61 -24.48 -3.33
C ASP A 46 52.42 -23.05 -2.79
N ASP A 47 53.50 -22.44 -2.29
CA ASP A 47 53.50 -21.10 -1.68
C ASP A 47 52.95 -20.01 -2.61
N LYS A 48 53.23 -20.08 -3.92
CA LYS A 48 52.71 -19.10 -4.89
C LYS A 48 51.21 -19.27 -5.05
N LYS A 49 50.73 -20.52 -5.11
CA LYS A 49 49.29 -20.81 -5.18
C LYS A 49 48.58 -20.43 -3.88
N ILE A 50 49.20 -20.67 -2.72
CA ILE A 50 48.68 -20.22 -1.41
C ILE A 50 48.54 -18.71 -1.37
N SER A 51 49.57 -17.96 -1.79
CA SER A 51 49.55 -16.51 -1.81
C SER A 51 48.47 -15.93 -2.73
N THR A 52 48.33 -16.51 -3.93
CA THR A 52 47.28 -16.11 -4.88
C THR A 52 45.88 -16.46 -4.38
N TRP A 53 45.70 -17.61 -3.73
CA TRP A 53 44.45 -17.98 -3.06
C TRP A 53 44.09 -17.01 -1.94
N ASN A 54 45.03 -16.72 -1.02
CA ASN A 54 44.83 -15.78 0.09
C ASN A 54 44.47 -14.38 -0.41
N THR A 55 45.05 -13.94 -1.53
CA THR A 55 44.74 -12.65 -2.15
C THR A 55 43.29 -12.61 -2.67
N LYS A 56 42.81 -13.70 -3.28
CA LYS A 56 41.43 -13.82 -3.74
C LYS A 56 40.44 -13.89 -2.58
N ASP A 57 40.71 -14.73 -1.58
CA ASP A 57 39.92 -14.84 -0.35
C ASP A 57 39.82 -13.48 0.38
N ALA A 58 40.94 -12.76 0.51
CA ALA A 58 40.95 -11.42 1.11
C ALA A 58 40.05 -10.43 0.36
N LYS A 59 40.06 -10.44 -0.99
CA LYS A 59 39.17 -9.59 -1.80
C LYS A 59 37.70 -9.90 -1.53
N ILE A 60 37.35 -11.19 -1.47
CA ILE A 60 35.97 -11.60 -1.21
C ILE A 60 35.55 -11.18 0.20
N LYS A 61 36.39 -11.38 1.21
CA LYS A 61 36.12 -10.89 2.57
C LYS A 61 35.90 -9.37 2.58
N THR A 62 36.74 -8.59 1.90
CA THR A 62 36.54 -7.14 1.79
C THR A 62 35.20 -6.80 1.15
N TRP A 63 34.76 -7.53 0.12
CA TRP A 63 33.45 -7.32 -0.48
C TRP A 63 32.30 -7.73 0.43
N ILE A 64 32.40 -8.84 1.17
CA ILE A 64 31.41 -9.25 2.18
C ILE A 64 31.27 -8.12 3.21
N LEU A 65 32.38 -7.68 3.80
CA LEU A 65 32.39 -6.61 4.80
C LEU A 65 31.84 -5.28 4.25
N GLY A 66 32.10 -4.98 2.98
CA GLY A 66 31.55 -3.80 2.30
C GLY A 66 30.06 -3.89 2.01
N ALA A 67 29.53 -5.11 1.86
CA ALA A 67 28.15 -5.38 1.50
C ALA A 67 27.24 -5.69 2.71
N VAL A 68 27.74 -5.64 3.94
CA VAL A 68 26.95 -5.80 5.18
C VAL A 68 26.91 -4.49 5.98
N GLU A 69 25.85 -4.28 6.77
CA GLU A 69 25.76 -3.13 7.67
C GLU A 69 26.87 -3.13 8.74
N PRO A 70 27.36 -1.95 9.20
CA PRO A 70 28.50 -1.86 10.11
C PRO A 70 28.32 -2.63 11.42
N HIS A 71 27.08 -2.71 11.93
CA HIS A 71 26.78 -3.43 13.16
C HIS A 71 26.93 -4.95 13.03
N LEU A 72 26.90 -5.50 11.80
CA LEU A 72 27.08 -6.92 11.50
C LEU A 72 28.56 -7.29 11.28
N ILE A 73 29.41 -6.31 10.93
CA ILE A 73 30.84 -6.53 10.64
C ILE A 73 31.56 -7.19 11.83
N LEU A 74 31.24 -6.78 13.06
CA LEU A 74 31.90 -7.32 14.25
C LEU A 74 31.59 -8.80 14.48
N ASN A 75 30.40 -9.26 14.07
CA ASN A 75 30.04 -10.67 14.13
C ASN A 75 30.88 -11.53 13.19
N LEU A 76 31.44 -10.92 12.13
CA LEU A 76 32.24 -11.63 11.14
C LEU A 76 33.72 -11.76 11.52
N LYS A 77 34.19 -10.98 12.51
CA LYS A 77 35.59 -10.94 12.94
C LYS A 77 36.21 -12.30 13.30
N PRO A 78 35.50 -13.25 13.95
CA PRO A 78 36.07 -14.55 14.30
C PRO A 78 36.38 -15.45 13.09
N TYR A 79 35.78 -15.17 11.93
CA TYR A 79 35.89 -16.01 10.74
C TYR A 79 37.06 -15.57 9.86
N THR A 80 37.91 -16.53 9.52
CA THR A 80 39.21 -16.29 8.90
C THR A 80 39.18 -16.38 7.37
N THR A 81 38.20 -17.08 6.81
CA THR A 81 38.01 -17.25 5.35
C THR A 81 36.68 -16.67 4.88
N SER A 82 36.56 -16.37 3.58
CA SER A 82 35.28 -15.93 2.99
C SER A 82 34.20 -17.00 3.10
N LYS A 83 34.59 -18.28 3.03
CA LYS A 83 33.69 -19.43 3.24
C LYS A 83 33.09 -19.42 4.64
N GLU A 84 33.92 -19.22 5.67
CA GLU A 84 33.47 -19.16 7.06
C GLU A 84 32.56 -17.96 7.32
N MET A 85 32.91 -16.77 6.80
CA MET A 85 32.07 -15.57 6.92
C MET A 85 30.70 -15.78 6.27
N TRP A 86 30.68 -16.32 5.05
CA TRP A 86 29.44 -16.64 4.35
C TRP A 86 28.63 -17.71 5.09
N GLY A 87 29.27 -18.78 5.54
CA GLY A 87 28.63 -19.86 6.29
C GLY A 87 27.95 -19.36 7.55
N TYR A 88 28.59 -18.47 8.31
CA TYR A 88 27.96 -17.83 9.46
C TYR A 88 26.72 -17.03 9.07
N LEU A 89 26.83 -16.16 8.05
CA LEU A 89 25.69 -15.34 7.59
C LEU A 89 24.54 -16.23 7.14
N GLN A 90 24.84 -17.30 6.41
CA GLN A 90 23.86 -18.29 6.00
C GLN A 90 23.22 -18.98 7.20
N THR A 91 23.99 -19.51 8.14
CA THR A 91 23.43 -20.22 9.31
C THR A 91 22.56 -19.32 10.18
N VAL A 92 22.93 -18.06 10.36
CA VAL A 92 22.19 -17.14 11.24
C VAL A 92 20.99 -16.50 10.57
N TYR A 93 21.09 -16.15 9.28
CA TYR A 93 20.09 -15.31 8.61
C TYR A 93 19.31 -16.02 7.50
N HIS A 94 19.68 -17.24 7.12
CA HIS A 94 18.86 -18.09 6.25
C HIS A 94 17.81 -18.83 7.09
N GLN A 95 16.65 -18.21 7.25
CA GLN A 95 15.58 -18.69 8.13
C GLN A 95 14.51 -19.47 7.35
N ASP A 96 14.84 -20.63 6.80
CA ASP A 96 13.89 -21.48 6.06
C ASP A 96 13.21 -22.50 7.00
N ASN A 97 12.66 -22.03 8.11
CA ASN A 97 12.06 -22.90 9.12
C ASN A 97 10.55 -22.66 9.29
N SER A 98 9.90 -23.55 10.03
CA SER A 98 8.44 -23.48 10.28
C SER A 98 8.01 -22.18 10.98
N ALA A 99 8.87 -21.59 11.81
CA ALA A 99 8.58 -20.33 12.49
C ALA A 99 8.56 -19.17 11.48
N ARG A 100 9.51 -19.10 10.54
CA ARG A 100 9.49 -18.11 9.46
C ARG A 100 8.31 -18.32 8.53
N GLN A 101 7.97 -19.57 8.20
CA GLN A 101 6.77 -19.86 7.42
C GLN A 101 5.51 -19.31 8.11
N PHE A 102 5.33 -19.58 9.42
CA PHE A 102 4.20 -19.05 10.18
C PHE A 102 4.19 -17.51 10.23
N GLN A 103 5.35 -16.89 10.43
CA GLN A 103 5.48 -15.44 10.38
C GLN A 103 5.03 -14.88 9.03
N LEU A 104 5.46 -15.49 7.93
CA LEU A 104 5.05 -15.10 6.58
C LEU A 104 3.54 -15.29 6.36
N GLU A 105 2.91 -16.31 6.93
CA GLU A 105 1.45 -16.48 6.87
C GLU A 105 0.73 -15.30 7.54
N CYS A 106 1.19 -14.87 8.72
CA CYS A 106 0.67 -13.68 9.39
C CYS A 106 0.92 -12.41 8.57
N GLU A 107 2.14 -12.20 8.09
CA GLU A 107 2.49 -11.03 7.27
C GLU A 107 1.63 -10.97 6.00
N ILE A 108 1.48 -12.08 5.29
CA ILE A 108 0.61 -12.19 4.10
C ILE A 108 -0.85 -11.91 4.45
N ALA A 109 -1.35 -12.41 5.58
CA ALA A 109 -2.72 -12.19 6.02
C ALA A 109 -3.01 -10.71 6.27
N GLU A 110 -2.06 -9.98 6.88
CA GLU A 110 -2.19 -8.56 7.24
C GLU A 110 -1.78 -7.61 6.10
N TYR A 111 -1.02 -8.08 5.11
CA TYR A 111 -0.49 -7.26 4.03
C TYR A 111 -1.59 -6.69 3.13
N SER A 112 -1.69 -5.37 3.07
CA SER A 112 -2.64 -4.62 2.25
C SER A 112 -1.95 -3.45 1.55
N GLN A 113 -2.59 -2.84 0.55
CA GLN A 113 -1.97 -1.75 -0.22
C GLN A 113 -1.51 -0.58 0.67
N GLY A 114 -2.27 -0.24 1.72
CA GLY A 114 -1.92 0.88 2.60
C GLY A 114 -1.70 2.17 1.80
N THR A 115 -0.57 2.84 2.01
CA THR A 115 -0.17 4.06 1.28
C THR A 115 0.73 3.79 0.07
N LEU A 116 0.97 2.53 -0.27
CA LEU A 116 1.88 2.15 -1.35
C LEU A 116 1.27 2.41 -2.72
N THR A 117 2.14 2.68 -3.69
CA THR A 117 1.76 2.67 -5.10
C THR A 117 1.34 1.26 -5.52
N ILE A 118 0.61 1.12 -6.62
CA ILE A 118 0.22 -0.22 -7.12
C ILE A 118 1.46 -1.07 -7.42
N GLN A 119 2.52 -0.45 -7.95
CA GLN A 119 3.78 -1.12 -8.24
C GLN A 119 4.47 -1.64 -6.97
N ASP A 120 4.65 -0.79 -5.97
CA ASP A 120 5.33 -1.17 -4.72
C ASP A 120 4.52 -2.22 -3.95
N TYR A 121 3.19 -2.06 -3.94
CA TYR A 121 2.28 -3.04 -3.35
C TYR A 121 2.44 -4.41 -4.00
N TYR A 122 2.40 -4.47 -5.34
CA TYR A 122 2.59 -5.70 -6.10
C TYR A 122 3.96 -6.32 -5.85
N SER A 123 5.03 -5.54 -5.86
CA SER A 123 6.39 -6.04 -5.58
C SER A 123 6.48 -6.66 -4.18
N GLY A 124 5.97 -5.97 -3.15
CA GLY A 124 5.96 -6.52 -1.79
C GLY A 124 5.09 -7.78 -1.67
N PHE A 125 3.92 -7.80 -2.32
CA PHE A 125 3.05 -8.97 -2.36
C PHE A 125 3.76 -10.19 -2.98
N ARG A 126 4.42 -10.00 -4.14
CA ARG A 126 5.16 -11.06 -4.83
C ARG A 126 6.34 -11.56 -4.00
N ASN A 127 7.04 -10.68 -3.31
CA ASN A 127 8.17 -11.06 -2.46
C ASN A 127 7.72 -11.95 -1.29
N LEU A 128 6.65 -11.55 -0.58
CA LEU A 128 6.10 -12.34 0.53
C LEU A 128 5.70 -13.75 0.08
N TRP A 129 4.93 -13.84 -1.01
CA TRP A 129 4.52 -15.15 -1.55
C TRP A 129 5.67 -15.97 -2.08
N SER A 130 6.65 -15.35 -2.74
CA SER A 130 7.83 -16.07 -3.24
C SER A 130 8.66 -16.66 -2.11
N GLU A 131 8.80 -15.95 -0.99
CA GLU A 131 9.51 -16.46 0.18
C GLU A 131 8.71 -17.59 0.86
N TYR A 132 7.41 -17.39 1.01
CA TYR A 132 6.51 -18.39 1.58
C TYR A 132 6.51 -19.70 0.79
N ASP A 133 6.32 -19.61 -0.53
CA ASP A 133 6.33 -20.77 -1.43
C ASP A 133 7.69 -21.45 -1.44
N GLY A 134 8.78 -20.67 -1.36
CA GLY A 134 10.16 -21.16 -1.28
C GLY A 134 10.39 -22.04 -0.04
N ILE A 135 9.85 -21.66 1.11
CA ILE A 135 9.96 -22.46 2.35
C ILE A 135 8.98 -23.63 2.31
N LYS A 136 7.70 -23.36 2.05
CA LYS A 136 6.62 -24.37 2.12
C LYS A 136 6.83 -25.52 1.15
N TYR A 137 7.34 -25.23 -0.04
CA TYR A 137 7.50 -26.19 -1.11
C TYR A 137 8.97 -26.52 -1.40
N ALA A 138 9.89 -26.23 -0.48
CA ALA A 138 11.33 -26.48 -0.62
C ALA A 138 11.66 -27.94 -1.01
N SER A 139 10.91 -28.91 -0.49
CA SER A 139 11.12 -30.34 -0.75
C SER A 139 10.32 -30.88 -1.95
N VAL A 140 9.53 -30.03 -2.62
CA VAL A 140 8.68 -30.47 -3.74
C VAL A 140 9.49 -30.47 -5.04
N PRO A 141 9.46 -31.56 -5.82
CA PRO A 141 10.13 -31.60 -7.12
C PRO A 141 9.61 -30.53 -8.10
N ASN A 142 10.51 -29.96 -8.91
CA ASN A 142 10.21 -28.88 -9.87
C ASN A 142 9.01 -29.15 -10.81
N HIS A 143 8.82 -30.40 -11.25
CA HIS A 143 7.72 -30.75 -12.14
C HIS A 143 6.35 -30.67 -11.43
N ILE A 144 6.29 -30.88 -10.11
CA ILE A 144 5.08 -30.76 -9.29
C ILE A 144 4.87 -29.30 -8.87
N LEU A 145 5.96 -28.56 -8.60
CA LEU A 145 5.91 -27.14 -8.26
C LEU A 145 5.12 -26.31 -9.28
N LYS A 146 5.31 -26.57 -10.57
CA LYS A 146 4.58 -25.85 -11.63
C LYS A 146 3.06 -26.03 -11.52
N THR A 147 2.60 -27.26 -11.28
CA THR A 147 1.17 -27.56 -11.09
C THR A 147 0.62 -26.86 -9.84
N ILE A 148 1.38 -26.84 -8.74
CA ILE A 148 1.00 -26.13 -7.52
C ILE A 148 0.87 -24.63 -7.78
N GLN A 149 1.83 -24.03 -8.48
CA GLN A 149 1.79 -22.61 -8.85
C GLN A 149 0.57 -22.26 -9.72
N GLU A 150 0.22 -23.13 -10.67
CA GLU A 150 -0.98 -22.96 -11.50
C GLU A 150 -2.27 -23.01 -10.66
N LEU A 151 -2.35 -23.92 -9.67
CA LEU A 151 -3.49 -24.02 -8.76
C LEU A 151 -3.60 -22.82 -7.81
N GLN A 152 -2.47 -22.27 -7.35
CA GLN A 152 -2.45 -21.13 -6.44
C GLN A 152 -2.59 -19.78 -7.15
N ALA A 153 -2.39 -19.72 -8.46
CA ALA A 153 -2.42 -18.48 -9.24
C ALA A 153 -3.76 -17.71 -9.07
N SER A 154 -4.88 -18.43 -8.99
CA SER A 154 -6.19 -17.84 -8.71
C SER A 154 -6.26 -17.25 -7.31
N SER A 155 -5.86 -18.02 -6.28
CA SER A 155 -5.84 -17.55 -4.89
C SER A 155 -4.95 -16.32 -4.69
N HIS A 156 -3.75 -16.32 -5.28
CA HIS A 156 -2.85 -15.16 -5.19
C HIS A 156 -3.46 -13.93 -5.86
N ARG A 157 -4.10 -14.10 -7.03
CA ARG A 157 -4.80 -12.99 -7.69
C ARG A 157 -5.93 -12.45 -6.83
N ASP A 158 -6.77 -13.32 -6.29
CA ASP A 158 -7.95 -12.91 -5.55
C ASP A 158 -7.54 -12.20 -4.25
N GLN A 159 -6.53 -12.70 -3.54
CA GLN A 159 -5.96 -12.04 -2.37
C GLN A 159 -5.31 -10.69 -2.69
N PHE A 160 -4.61 -10.58 -3.83
CA PHE A 160 -4.04 -9.32 -4.28
C PHE A 160 -5.15 -8.27 -4.54
N LEU A 161 -6.21 -8.67 -5.25
CA LEU A 161 -7.31 -7.78 -5.60
C LEU A 161 -8.14 -7.34 -4.39
N MET A 162 -8.42 -8.26 -3.45
CA MET A 162 -9.26 -7.99 -2.28
C MET A 162 -8.61 -7.07 -1.23
N LYS A 163 -7.28 -6.89 -1.29
CA LYS A 163 -6.52 -6.09 -0.30
C LYS A 163 -6.02 -4.76 -0.87
N LEU A 164 -6.58 -4.33 -1.99
CA LEU A 164 -6.39 -2.99 -2.57
C LEU A 164 -7.19 -1.94 -1.81
N ARG A 165 -6.82 -0.67 -1.99
CA ARG A 165 -7.58 0.46 -1.44
C ARG A 165 -8.97 0.58 -2.11
N PRO A 166 -9.98 1.11 -1.39
CA PRO A 166 -11.34 1.29 -1.92
C PRO A 166 -11.43 2.11 -3.21
N GLU A 167 -10.47 2.98 -3.48
CA GLU A 167 -10.41 3.76 -4.73
C GLU A 167 -10.27 2.89 -6.00
N TYR A 168 -9.80 1.65 -5.86
CA TYR A 168 -9.69 0.67 -6.95
C TYR A 168 -10.90 -0.28 -7.05
N GLU A 169 -11.91 -0.15 -6.19
CA GLU A 169 -13.01 -1.12 -6.11
C GLU A 169 -13.75 -1.30 -7.44
N THR A 170 -13.95 -0.22 -8.20
CA THR A 170 -14.62 -0.30 -9.50
C THR A 170 -13.85 -1.16 -10.50
N VAL A 171 -12.52 -1.01 -10.57
CA VAL A 171 -11.69 -1.83 -11.47
C VAL A 171 -11.56 -3.26 -10.93
N THR A 172 -11.44 -3.44 -9.62
CA THR A 172 -11.44 -4.76 -8.97
C THR A 172 -12.71 -5.55 -9.28
N SER A 173 -13.88 -4.95 -9.10
CA SER A 173 -15.18 -5.57 -9.41
C SER A 173 -15.31 -5.93 -10.90
N SER A 174 -14.83 -5.05 -11.79
CA SER A 174 -14.80 -5.32 -13.23
C SER A 174 -13.84 -6.47 -13.60
N LEU A 175 -12.71 -6.61 -12.89
CA LEU A 175 -11.76 -7.70 -13.12
C LEU A 175 -12.32 -9.04 -12.63
N LEU A 176 -12.95 -9.06 -11.45
CA LEU A 176 -13.52 -10.25 -10.82
C LEU A 176 -14.79 -10.77 -11.51
N SER A 177 -15.49 -9.94 -12.29
CA SER A 177 -16.70 -10.34 -13.02
C SER A 177 -16.42 -10.98 -14.40
N ARG A 178 -15.16 -11.07 -14.83
CA ARG A 178 -14.80 -11.62 -16.15
C ARG A 178 -14.82 -13.15 -16.16
N SER A 179 -15.20 -13.71 -17.31
CA SER A 179 -15.12 -15.14 -17.60
C SER A 179 -14.44 -15.36 -18.96
N PRO A 180 -13.23 -15.97 -19.01
CA PRO A 180 -12.45 -16.46 -17.87
C PRO A 180 -11.87 -15.33 -17.00
N LEU A 181 -11.54 -15.65 -15.75
CA LEU A 181 -10.87 -14.69 -14.86
C LEU A 181 -9.48 -14.34 -15.41
N PRO A 182 -9.08 -13.05 -15.38
CA PRO A 182 -7.77 -12.62 -15.86
C PRO A 182 -6.64 -13.20 -15.01
N SER A 183 -5.43 -13.24 -15.57
CA SER A 183 -4.21 -13.53 -14.80
C SER A 183 -3.84 -12.34 -13.91
N LEU A 184 -3.02 -12.59 -12.89
CA LEU A 184 -2.52 -11.55 -11.99
C LEU A 184 -1.78 -10.43 -12.77
N ASP A 185 -1.03 -10.77 -13.82
CA ASP A 185 -0.31 -9.77 -14.63
C ASP A 185 -1.27 -8.88 -15.44
N VAL A 186 -2.37 -9.43 -15.94
CA VAL A 186 -3.42 -8.64 -16.60
C VAL A 186 -4.07 -7.69 -15.61
N CYS A 187 -4.38 -8.16 -14.40
CA CYS A 187 -4.91 -7.33 -13.32
C CYS A 187 -3.95 -6.17 -12.97
N LEU A 188 -2.66 -6.46 -12.79
CA LEU A 188 -1.65 -5.44 -12.48
C LEU A 188 -1.61 -4.35 -13.54
N ASN A 189 -1.56 -4.73 -14.82
CA ASN A 189 -1.51 -3.77 -15.92
C ASN A 189 -2.73 -2.84 -15.97
N GLU A 190 -3.91 -3.34 -15.62
CA GLU A 190 -5.12 -2.51 -15.53
C GLU A 190 -5.10 -1.58 -14.33
N LEU A 191 -4.65 -2.07 -13.18
CA LEU A 191 -4.51 -1.26 -11.97
C LEU A 191 -3.48 -0.14 -12.13
N LEU A 192 -2.37 -0.40 -12.84
CA LEU A 192 -1.38 0.64 -13.16
C LEU A 192 -1.97 1.73 -14.05
N ARG A 193 -2.78 1.36 -15.05
CA ARG A 193 -3.51 2.33 -15.88
C ARG A 193 -4.50 3.14 -15.05
N GLU A 194 -5.20 2.49 -14.13
CA GLU A 194 -6.17 3.16 -13.26
C GLU A 194 -5.48 4.11 -12.27
N GLU A 195 -4.35 3.72 -11.68
CA GLU A 195 -3.55 4.59 -10.82
C GLU A 195 -3.08 5.84 -11.59
N GLN A 196 -2.62 5.67 -12.84
CA GLN A 196 -2.26 6.80 -13.70
C GLN A 196 -3.45 7.71 -14.00
N ARG A 197 -4.64 7.14 -14.24
CA ARG A 197 -5.88 7.89 -14.49
C ARG A 197 -6.29 8.71 -13.26
N ILE A 198 -6.28 8.10 -12.07
CA ILE A 198 -6.61 8.75 -10.79
C ILE A 198 -5.65 9.91 -10.53
N ARG A 199 -4.33 9.69 -10.65
CA ARG A 199 -3.31 10.73 -10.46
C ARG A 199 -3.50 11.90 -11.43
N THR A 200 -3.80 11.60 -12.69
CA THR A 200 -4.04 12.64 -13.72
C THR A 200 -5.28 13.48 -13.38
N LYS A 201 -6.38 12.83 -12.96
CA LYS A 201 -7.60 13.52 -12.55
C LYS A 201 -7.36 14.43 -11.35
N ALA A 202 -6.68 13.94 -10.31
CA ALA A 202 -6.36 14.73 -9.12
C ALA A 202 -5.53 15.98 -9.48
N HIS A 203 -4.54 15.85 -10.36
CA HIS A 203 -3.73 16.97 -10.82
C HIS A 203 -4.54 18.02 -11.63
N LEU A 204 -5.53 17.59 -12.43
CA LEU A 204 -6.42 18.51 -13.14
C LEU A 204 -7.36 19.27 -12.19
N GLU A 205 -7.89 18.61 -11.17
CA GLU A 205 -8.77 19.21 -10.16
C GLU A 205 -8.02 20.23 -9.28
N GLN A 206 -6.75 19.96 -8.96
CA GLN A 206 -5.89 20.91 -8.25
C GLN A 206 -5.68 22.20 -9.07
N LYS A 207 -5.39 22.09 -10.37
CA LYS A 207 -5.28 23.24 -11.28
C LYS A 207 -6.57 24.05 -11.42
N HIS A 208 -7.73 23.39 -11.34
CA HIS A 208 -9.02 24.07 -11.38
C HIS A 208 -9.32 24.85 -10.09
N THR A 209 -8.70 24.49 -8.96
CA THR A 209 -8.86 25.20 -7.67
C THR A 209 -7.98 26.45 -7.59
N GLU A 210 -6.83 26.47 -8.29
CA GLU A 210 -5.98 27.67 -8.43
C GLU A 210 -6.58 28.72 -9.39
N ASN A 211 -7.51 28.32 -10.24
CA ASN A 211 -8.33 29.24 -11.04
C ASN A 211 -9.61 29.60 -10.28
N TYR A 212 -9.66 30.84 -9.76
CA TYR A 212 -10.75 31.43 -8.99
C TYR A 212 -12.16 30.90 -9.36
N PRO A 213 -12.94 30.37 -8.39
CA PRO A 213 -14.33 30.03 -8.64
C PRO A 213 -15.12 31.32 -8.90
N VAL A 214 -15.62 31.47 -10.13
CA VAL A 214 -16.61 32.51 -10.47
C VAL A 214 -17.92 32.12 -9.81
N ALA A 215 -18.13 32.58 -8.58
CA ALA A 215 -19.38 32.39 -7.87
C ALA A 215 -20.50 33.16 -8.58
N TYR A 216 -21.41 32.43 -9.24
CA TYR A 216 -22.64 32.99 -9.77
C TYR A 216 -23.63 33.18 -8.60
N SER A 217 -23.60 34.34 -7.94
CA SER A 217 -24.64 34.69 -6.98
C SER A 217 -25.88 35.22 -7.72
N ALA A 218 -26.83 34.33 -8.01
CA ALA A 218 -28.18 34.73 -8.39
C ALA A 218 -28.94 35.18 -7.14
N LYS A 219 -28.92 36.49 -6.83
CA LYS A 219 -29.88 37.05 -5.86
C LYS A 219 -31.19 37.34 -6.58
N GLY A 220 -32.16 36.44 -6.42
CA GLY A 220 -33.57 36.75 -6.62
C GLY A 220 -34.02 37.73 -5.54
N ASN A 221 -34.68 38.80 -5.94
CA ASN A 221 -35.13 39.87 -5.05
C ASN A 221 -36.66 39.76 -4.94
N THR A 222 -37.18 39.32 -3.79
CA THR A 222 -38.56 39.56 -3.37
C THR A 222 -38.62 40.84 -2.55
N GLN A 223 -39.65 41.64 -2.82
CA GLN A 223 -39.76 43.03 -2.44
C GLN A 223 -40.37 43.17 -1.03
N SER A 224 -39.62 43.86 -0.16
CA SER A 224 -40.02 44.73 0.96
C SER A 224 -41.17 44.35 1.90
N LEU A 225 -40.95 44.48 3.21
CA LEU A 225 -41.65 45.48 4.06
C LEU A 225 -40.94 45.65 5.43
N GLN A 226 -40.65 46.92 5.75
CA GLN A 226 -40.57 47.59 7.08
C GLN A 226 -39.44 47.31 8.09
N ILE A 227 -38.48 48.25 8.09
CA ILE A 227 -37.91 49.04 9.22
C ILE A 227 -37.95 48.42 10.64
N SER A 228 -36.77 48.14 11.20
CA SER A 228 -36.28 48.82 12.42
C SER A 228 -34.80 48.53 12.70
N GLN A 229 -34.21 49.48 13.41
CA GLN A 229 -32.79 49.79 13.58
C GLN A 229 -31.99 48.71 14.33
N SER A 230 -30.82 48.36 13.80
CA SER A 230 -29.52 48.41 14.51
C SER A 230 -28.44 47.78 13.63
N SER A 231 -27.42 48.56 13.27
CA SER A 231 -26.23 48.09 12.56
C SER A 231 -25.50 46.97 13.32
N PRO A 232 -24.77 46.11 12.62
CA PRO A 232 -23.32 46.30 12.62
C PRO A 232 -22.77 46.42 11.19
N THR A 233 -21.97 47.48 11.00
CA THR A 233 -20.90 47.65 10.00
C THR A 233 -20.85 46.66 8.81
N PRO A 234 -21.09 47.10 7.57
CA PRO A 234 -20.73 46.29 6.41
C PRO A 234 -19.20 46.29 6.30
N GLN A 235 -18.57 45.15 6.58
CA GLN A 235 -17.19 44.90 6.20
C GLN A 235 -17.04 45.29 4.72
N THR A 236 -16.24 46.32 4.46
CA THR A 236 -15.88 46.73 3.12
C THR A 236 -15.19 45.55 2.46
N ARG A 237 -15.91 44.81 1.63
CA ARG A 237 -15.31 43.74 0.83
C ARG A 237 -14.16 44.36 0.06
N ASP A 238 -12.98 43.76 0.15
CA ASP A 238 -11.80 44.20 -0.58
C ASP A 238 -12.08 44.18 -2.10
N MET A 239 -12.31 45.36 -2.68
CA MET A 239 -12.62 45.53 -4.10
C MET A 239 -11.36 45.59 -4.97
N SER A 240 -10.16 45.55 -4.39
CA SER A 240 -8.89 45.61 -5.14
C SER A 240 -8.76 44.47 -6.16
N LYS A 241 -9.39 43.33 -5.90
CA LYS A 241 -9.39 42.15 -6.77
C LYS A 241 -10.59 42.06 -7.73
N VAL A 242 -11.55 42.98 -7.62
CA VAL A 242 -12.76 42.98 -8.45
C VAL A 242 -12.54 43.80 -9.72
N GLN A 243 -12.56 43.15 -10.89
CA GLN A 243 -12.44 43.81 -12.20
C GLN A 243 -13.79 44.28 -12.74
N CYS A 244 -13.89 45.55 -13.11
CA CYS A 244 -15.09 46.15 -13.68
C CYS A 244 -15.35 45.64 -15.12
N TYR A 245 -16.55 45.12 -15.37
CA TYR A 245 -16.94 44.61 -16.69
C TYR A 245 -17.10 45.69 -17.77
N SER A 246 -17.28 46.96 -17.40
CA SER A 246 -17.44 48.07 -18.34
C SER A 246 -16.11 48.69 -18.77
N CYS A 247 -15.21 49.00 -17.83
CA CYS A 247 -13.94 49.68 -18.13
C CYS A 247 -12.68 48.81 -17.96
N LYS A 248 -12.83 47.55 -17.52
CA LYS A 248 -11.75 46.58 -17.28
C LYS A 248 -10.72 46.97 -16.20
N LYS A 249 -10.95 48.04 -15.45
CA LYS A 249 -10.14 48.45 -14.29
C LYS A 249 -10.63 47.76 -13.01
N TYR A 250 -9.74 47.60 -12.04
CA TYR A 250 -10.03 47.01 -10.73
C TYR A 250 -10.59 48.05 -9.74
N GLY A 251 -11.12 47.60 -8.60
CA GLY A 251 -11.51 48.48 -7.48
C GLY A 251 -12.98 48.90 -7.44
N HIS A 252 -13.81 48.54 -8.42
CA HIS A 252 -15.22 48.93 -8.46
C HIS A 252 -16.10 48.00 -9.32
N LEU A 253 -17.40 47.98 -9.05
CA LEU A 253 -18.39 47.27 -9.84
C LEU A 253 -18.80 48.08 -11.08
N ALA A 254 -19.26 47.39 -12.14
CA ALA A 254 -19.74 48.05 -13.36
C ALA A 254 -20.90 49.03 -13.12
N THR A 255 -21.70 48.81 -12.07
CA THR A 255 -22.78 49.70 -11.63
C THR A 255 -22.27 51.06 -11.12
N GLN A 256 -21.06 51.09 -10.57
CA GLN A 256 -20.41 52.27 -9.99
C GLN A 256 -19.33 52.84 -10.93
N CYS A 257 -19.31 52.42 -12.19
CA CYS A 257 -18.28 52.81 -13.15
C CYS A 257 -18.63 54.15 -13.83
N ASN A 258 -17.72 55.12 -13.75
CA ASN A 258 -17.86 56.43 -14.42
C ASN A 258 -17.75 56.33 -15.95
N GLN A 259 -17.22 55.21 -16.47
CA GLN A 259 -17.07 54.92 -17.90
C GLN A 259 -18.01 53.79 -18.29
N LYS A 260 -19.32 54.04 -18.24
CA LYS A 260 -20.33 53.03 -18.59
C LYS A 260 -20.18 52.62 -20.05
N PHE A 261 -20.00 51.32 -20.28
CA PHE A 261 -19.93 50.71 -21.60
C PHE A 261 -20.72 49.39 -21.61
N CYS A 262 -21.48 49.19 -22.67
CA CYS A 262 -22.32 48.01 -22.85
C CYS A 262 -21.62 46.97 -23.72
N ASN A 263 -21.28 45.82 -23.13
CA ASN A 263 -20.62 44.72 -23.83
C ASN A 263 -21.51 44.04 -24.90
N TYR A 264 -22.84 44.22 -24.85
CA TYR A 264 -23.78 43.67 -25.82
C TYR A 264 -23.90 44.54 -27.06
N CYS A 265 -24.38 45.79 -26.93
CA CYS A 265 -24.58 46.67 -28.08
C CYS A 265 -23.35 47.50 -28.47
N LYS A 266 -22.24 47.35 -27.73
CA LYS A 266 -20.95 48.04 -27.94
C LYS A 266 -21.02 49.57 -27.91
N LYS A 267 -21.99 50.16 -27.20
CA LYS A 267 -22.14 51.62 -27.03
C LYS A 267 -21.77 52.08 -25.61
N LYS A 268 -21.27 53.31 -25.50
CA LYS A 268 -21.03 54.01 -24.22
C LYS A 268 -22.34 54.51 -23.60
N GLY A 269 -22.34 54.80 -22.30
CA GLY A 269 -23.42 55.47 -21.58
C GLY A 269 -24.34 54.56 -20.74
N HIS A 270 -24.29 53.24 -20.91
CA HIS A 270 -25.07 52.28 -20.12
C HIS A 270 -24.33 50.94 -19.97
N ILE A 271 -24.72 50.12 -19.00
CA ILE A 271 -24.18 48.76 -18.79
C ILE A 271 -25.10 47.70 -19.40
N ILE A 272 -24.64 46.45 -19.51
CA ILE A 272 -25.38 45.37 -20.19
C ILE A 272 -26.79 45.11 -19.61
N THR A 273 -27.00 45.37 -18.32
CA THR A 273 -28.31 45.23 -17.63
C THR A 273 -29.29 46.32 -18.01
N GLU A 274 -28.82 47.49 -18.44
CA GLU A 274 -29.61 48.66 -18.84
C GLU A 274 -29.78 48.74 -20.38
N CYS A 275 -29.33 47.73 -21.12
CA CYS A 275 -29.28 47.77 -22.58
C CYS A 275 -30.66 47.54 -23.22
N ARG A 276 -31.24 48.60 -23.80
CA ARG A 276 -32.54 48.54 -24.51
C ARG A 276 -32.54 47.62 -25.75
N ARG A 277 -31.37 47.32 -26.32
CA ARG A 277 -31.24 46.39 -27.46
C ARG A 277 -31.09 44.94 -27.03
N ARG A 278 -30.80 44.68 -25.75
CA ARG A 278 -30.65 43.32 -25.24
C ARG A 278 -32.04 42.73 -25.04
N PRO A 279 -32.36 41.56 -25.64
CA PRO A 279 -33.60 40.86 -25.34
C PRO A 279 -33.71 40.62 -23.83
N GLN A 280 -34.84 41.00 -23.23
CA GLN A 280 -35.17 40.61 -21.86
C GLN A 280 -35.32 39.09 -21.85
N THR A 281 -34.28 38.38 -21.42
CA THR A 281 -34.38 36.94 -21.20
C THR A 281 -35.44 36.72 -20.13
N ARG A 282 -36.57 36.10 -20.52
CA ARG A 282 -37.47 35.41 -19.58
C ARG A 282 -36.59 34.55 -18.65
N SER A 283 -36.95 34.56 -17.38
CA SER A 283 -36.28 33.87 -16.26
C SER A 283 -35.49 32.62 -16.67
N PRO A 284 -34.27 32.40 -16.13
CA PRO A 284 -33.64 31.10 -16.29
C PRO A 284 -34.49 30.07 -15.54
N ASN A 285 -35.19 29.20 -16.27
CA ASN A 285 -35.56 27.90 -15.72
C ASN A 285 -34.23 27.20 -15.40
N ALA A 286 -33.87 27.20 -14.12
CA ALA A 286 -32.87 26.25 -13.64
C ALA A 286 -33.42 24.85 -13.97
N TYR A 287 -32.68 24.09 -14.77
CA TYR A 287 -32.87 22.65 -14.80
C TYR A 287 -32.53 22.15 -13.40
N ALA A 288 -33.56 21.93 -12.58
CA ALA A 288 -33.41 21.12 -11.38
C ALA A 288 -33.19 19.69 -11.86
N ALA A 289 -31.94 19.23 -11.81
CA ALA A 289 -31.67 17.80 -11.84
C ALA A 289 -32.36 17.21 -10.61
N GLN A 290 -33.40 16.39 -10.84
CA GLN A 290 -34.02 15.61 -9.79
C GLN A 290 -32.98 14.62 -9.27
N VAL A 291 -32.52 14.85 -8.04
CA VAL A 291 -31.90 13.80 -7.25
C VAL A 291 -33.07 13.12 -6.55
N ASP A 292 -33.29 11.83 -6.85
CA ASP A 292 -34.24 11.00 -6.13
C ASP A 292 -33.82 10.92 -4.66
N TYR A 293 -34.40 11.82 -3.86
CA TYR A 293 -34.36 11.75 -2.41
C TYR A 293 -35.46 10.78 -1.98
N PHE A 294 -35.07 9.55 -1.66
CA PHE A 294 -35.94 8.62 -0.97
C PHE A 294 -36.17 9.12 0.47
N PRO A 295 -37.41 9.38 0.89
CA PRO A 295 -37.71 9.72 2.28
C PRO A 295 -37.58 8.46 3.13
N ALA A 296 -36.72 8.49 4.15
CA ALA A 296 -36.87 7.63 5.31
C ALA A 296 -37.93 8.27 6.20
N ASP A 297 -39.10 7.62 6.34
CA ASP A 297 -39.55 7.16 7.66
C ASP A 297 -40.95 6.50 7.64
N ALA A 298 -41.09 5.59 8.60
CA ALA A 298 -42.30 4.96 9.13
C ALA A 298 -42.89 3.74 8.39
N ALA A 299 -42.34 2.57 8.72
CA ALA A 299 -43.16 1.39 8.94
C ALA A 299 -42.75 0.73 10.27
N SER A 300 -43.62 0.91 11.26
CA SER A 300 -43.63 0.23 12.55
C SER A 300 -43.74 -1.28 12.36
N THR A 301 -42.81 -2.04 12.92
CA THR A 301 -43.09 -3.42 13.31
C THR A 301 -42.44 -3.70 14.67
N SER A 302 -43.32 -4.09 15.58
CA SER A 302 -43.12 -4.55 16.95
C SER A 302 -41.91 -5.49 17.14
N VAL A 303 -41.02 -5.12 18.07
CA VAL A 303 -40.03 -6.02 18.67
C VAL A 303 -40.59 -6.47 20.04
N PRO A 304 -40.77 -7.77 20.30
CA PRO A 304 -40.97 -8.26 21.65
C PRO A 304 -39.65 -8.17 22.41
N SER A 305 -39.66 -7.43 23.52
CA SER A 305 -38.57 -7.39 24.51
C SER A 305 -38.56 -8.67 25.34
N GLN A 306 -37.40 -9.30 25.50
CA GLN A 306 -37.03 -10.27 26.55
C GLN A 306 -35.52 -10.60 26.45
N PRO A 307 -34.86 -11.08 27.52
CA PRO A 307 -34.10 -10.28 28.47
C PRO A 307 -32.58 -10.44 28.31
N GLY A 308 -31.81 -9.61 29.02
CA GLY A 308 -30.35 -9.55 28.94
C GLY A 308 -29.66 -10.90 29.10
N SER A 309 -28.73 -11.18 28.17
CA SER A 309 -27.73 -12.22 28.31
C SER A 309 -26.41 -11.56 28.73
N SER A 310 -26.09 -11.70 30.02
CA SER A 310 -24.71 -11.63 30.48
C SER A 310 -23.91 -12.70 29.74
N SER A 311 -22.95 -12.30 28.90
CA SER A 311 -21.92 -13.23 28.43
C SER A 311 -21.18 -13.77 29.66
N PRO A 312 -21.13 -15.08 29.91
CA PRO A 312 -20.31 -15.60 30.99
C PRO A 312 -18.85 -15.37 30.57
N ALA A 313 -18.11 -14.64 31.39
CA ALA A 313 -16.67 -14.59 31.26
C ALA A 313 -16.14 -16.03 31.36
N LEU A 314 -15.39 -16.48 30.36
CA LEU A 314 -14.71 -17.76 30.37
C LEU A 314 -13.75 -17.79 31.56
N THR A 315 -14.11 -18.49 32.62
CA THR A 315 -13.21 -18.69 33.77
C THR A 315 -12.18 -19.78 33.42
N PRO A 316 -10.96 -19.70 33.98
CA PRO A 316 -9.95 -20.73 33.79
C PRO A 316 -10.43 -22.15 34.11
N GLU A 317 -11.35 -22.31 35.08
CA GLU A 317 -11.94 -23.63 35.41
C GLU A 317 -12.82 -24.17 34.28
N LEU A 318 -13.54 -23.31 33.56
CA LEU A 318 -14.41 -23.74 32.45
C LEU A 318 -13.57 -24.22 31.26
N VAL A 319 -12.44 -23.54 31.01
CA VAL A 319 -11.45 -23.94 30.00
C VAL A 319 -10.81 -25.27 30.38
N GLN A 320 -10.46 -25.46 31.66
CA GLN A 320 -9.91 -26.72 32.17
C GLN A 320 -10.89 -27.89 31.95
N GLN A 321 -12.18 -27.70 32.24
CA GLN A 321 -13.19 -28.74 32.01
C GLN A 321 -13.41 -29.06 30.53
N MET A 322 -13.35 -28.06 29.64
CA MET A 322 -13.44 -28.30 28.20
C MET A 322 -12.26 -29.11 27.68
N ILE A 323 -11.06 -28.85 28.19
CA ILE A 323 -9.84 -29.60 27.85
C ILE A 323 -9.94 -31.04 28.34
N VAL A 324 -10.38 -31.27 29.59
CA VAL A 324 -10.55 -32.63 30.15
C VAL A 324 -11.59 -33.43 29.36
N ASN A 325 -12.73 -32.82 29.04
CA ASN A 325 -13.79 -33.48 28.26
C ASN A 325 -13.34 -33.80 26.83
N ALA A 326 -12.52 -32.94 26.21
CA ALA A 326 -11.94 -33.20 24.89
C ALA A 326 -10.96 -34.39 24.92
N PHE A 327 -10.12 -34.51 25.96
CA PHE A 327 -9.21 -35.64 26.11
C PHE A 327 -9.94 -36.95 26.43
N SER A 328 -11.02 -36.91 27.22
CA SER A 328 -11.88 -38.07 27.46
C SER A 328 -12.62 -38.53 26.19
N ALA A 329 -13.09 -37.60 25.36
CA ALA A 329 -13.74 -37.93 24.08
C ALA A 329 -12.76 -38.54 23.04
N LEU A 330 -11.46 -38.23 23.17
CA LEU A 330 -10.39 -38.80 22.34
C LEU A 330 -9.80 -40.10 22.91
N GLY A 331 -10.33 -40.61 24.03
CA GLY A 331 -9.87 -41.87 24.64
C GLY A 331 -8.47 -41.80 25.25
N ILE A 332 -7.95 -40.60 25.52
CA ILE A 332 -6.62 -40.41 26.11
C ILE A 332 -6.79 -40.27 27.63
N THR A 333 -6.71 -41.38 28.35
CA THR A 333 -6.58 -41.38 29.81
C THR A 333 -5.10 -41.26 30.18
N GLY A 334 -4.75 -40.19 30.91
CA GLY A 334 -3.39 -40.03 31.47
C GLY A 334 -3.06 -41.15 32.47
N PRO A 335 -1.77 -41.44 32.69
CA PRO A 335 -1.34 -42.52 33.57
C PRO A 335 -1.68 -42.21 35.03
N ASP A 336 -2.34 -43.16 35.70
CA ASP A 336 -2.51 -43.21 37.15
C ASP A 336 -1.14 -43.12 37.81
N VAL A 337 -0.90 -42.03 38.54
CA VAL A 337 0.19 -41.96 39.52
C VAL A 337 -0.23 -42.85 40.70
N ARG A 338 0.24 -44.10 40.69
CA ARG A 338 0.21 -44.95 41.89
C ARG A 338 1.29 -44.47 42.86
N GLU A 339 0.85 -43.91 43.98
CA GLU A 339 1.60 -43.89 45.23
C GLU A 339 1.82 -45.32 45.75
N GLY A 340 2.99 -45.57 46.35
CA GLY A 340 3.43 -46.83 46.98
C GLY A 340 4.59 -47.47 46.21
N ASP A 341 5.82 -47.61 46.70
CA ASP A 341 6.24 -47.84 48.09
C ASP A 341 7.65 -47.30 48.37
N ARG A 342 7.80 -46.76 49.60
CA ARG A 342 9.06 -46.68 50.35
C ARG A 342 9.10 -47.89 51.28
N GLU A 343 10.19 -48.65 51.24
CA GLU A 343 10.85 -49.45 52.31
C GLU A 343 11.80 -50.39 51.57
N GLY A 344 13.10 -50.54 51.85
CA GLY A 344 13.85 -50.40 53.09
C GLY A 344 14.69 -51.67 53.24
N ALA A 345 15.96 -51.64 52.82
CA ALA A 345 17.11 -52.48 53.24
C ALA A 345 18.21 -52.44 52.16
#